data_AF-D0I2S0-F1
#
_entry.id   AF-D0I2S0-F1
#
_cell.length_a   1.000
_cell.length_b   1.000
_cell.length_c   1.000
_cell.angle_alpha   90.00
_cell.angle_beta   90.00
_cell.angle_gamma   90.00
#
_symmetry.space_group_name_H-M   'P 1'
#
loop_
_entity.id
_entity.type
_entity.pdbx_description
1 polymer ?
#
loop_
_entity_poly.entity_id
_entity_poly.type
_entity_poly.pdbx_seq_one_letter_code
_entity_poly.pdbx_strand_id
1 'polypeptide(L)'
;MLNVNLNTTNQNTATPPLTVTAQESSLPEPVMTLLNDTTKLEAPYSPETLQALLQKQKAALRSTPPNPGNVESNISDAMLEAIGKSTEDLSILQGWTEGGAAMFNSANKVMFETLKKLLQSSDETKKGFAREDLFQLAVIDFMANNKNIPDDIKAKMAHYLESTGSGSHGVHEQWDGKKFADELKSVWDCINTKAPENSLAKNILNYLETEGGGINALKNQYNTNFDNTNGYAFRDNFDKDNYGLSPMLRLAVMAKFLTKNPDIVQADLEMFMTGTVKDIEDLISKHLGSTTLEFLLKEGNSPTGGWNIIGGNGTEKIVDWTGVGLDLDYFTDLYTKFPSRVLGDEDLKEINRIGDNVKMIMQSLKYWYQILRDERVAIARNMS
;
A
#
# COMPACT_ATOMS: atom_id res chain seq x y z
N MET A 1 2.17 -35.24 -94.95
CA MET A 1 2.40 -35.39 -93.50
C MET A 1 1.33 -34.57 -92.78
N LEU A 2 0.66 -35.22 -91.82
CA LEU A 2 -0.30 -34.77 -90.79
C LEU A 2 -1.36 -33.69 -91.14
N ASN A 3 -2.66 -33.95 -91.14
CA ASN A 3 -3.65 -34.37 -90.11
C ASN A 3 -4.43 -33.21 -89.44
N VAL A 4 -5.75 -33.26 -89.68
CA VAL A 4 -6.93 -32.87 -88.89
C VAL A 4 -7.22 -31.42 -88.47
N ASN A 5 -8.41 -30.99 -88.88
CA ASN A 5 -9.34 -30.06 -88.20
C ASN A 5 -9.43 -30.28 -86.67
N LEU A 6 -9.67 -29.20 -85.91
CA LEU A 6 -10.97 -28.94 -85.30
C LEU A 6 -10.95 -27.64 -84.48
N ASN A 7 -12.02 -26.89 -84.69
CA ASN A 7 -12.46 -25.71 -83.98
C ASN A 7 -12.93 -26.08 -82.55
N THR A 8 -12.69 -25.24 -81.53
CA THR A 8 -13.65 -24.92 -80.44
C THR A 8 -13.07 -23.92 -79.42
N THR A 9 -13.72 -22.75 -79.38
CA THR A 9 -14.17 -21.94 -78.23
C THR A 9 -13.65 -22.27 -76.82
N ASN A 10 -13.11 -21.27 -76.10
CA ASN A 10 -13.84 -20.64 -75.00
C ASN A 10 -13.13 -19.40 -74.41
N GLN A 11 -13.96 -18.40 -74.12
CA GLN A 11 -13.68 -17.16 -73.42
C GLN A 11 -13.19 -17.43 -71.99
N ASN A 12 -12.36 -16.54 -71.43
CA ASN A 12 -12.83 -15.72 -70.31
C ASN A 12 -11.88 -14.59 -69.93
N THR A 13 -12.56 -13.50 -69.59
CA THR A 13 -12.13 -12.19 -69.12
C THR A 13 -11.06 -12.25 -68.03
N ALA A 14 -10.04 -11.42 -68.20
CA ALA A 14 -9.08 -11.08 -67.16
C ALA A 14 -9.80 -10.44 -65.96
N THR A 15 -9.90 -11.17 -64.86
CA THR A 15 -10.06 -10.57 -63.53
C THR A 15 -8.72 -9.94 -63.14
N PRO A 16 -8.68 -8.68 -62.68
CA PRO A 16 -7.46 -8.13 -62.09
C PRO A 16 -7.11 -8.94 -60.83
N PRO A 17 -5.84 -8.95 -60.39
CA PRO A 17 -5.48 -9.56 -59.14
C PRO A 17 -6.32 -8.91 -58.05
N LEU A 18 -7.01 -9.73 -57.26
CA LEU A 18 -7.56 -9.31 -55.98
C LEU A 18 -6.39 -8.74 -55.19
N THR A 19 -6.33 -7.41 -55.09
CA THR A 19 -5.58 -6.75 -54.05
C THR A 19 -6.17 -7.26 -52.75
N VAL A 20 -5.52 -8.24 -52.13
CA VAL A 20 -5.72 -8.57 -50.73
C VAL A 20 -5.27 -7.30 -50.01
N THR A 21 -6.22 -6.38 -49.78
CA THR A 21 -6.04 -5.35 -48.79
C THR A 21 -5.82 -6.07 -47.48
N ALA A 22 -4.55 -6.15 -47.09
CA ALA A 22 -4.09 -6.54 -45.79
C ALA A 22 -4.78 -5.62 -44.77
N GLN A 23 -5.96 -6.01 -44.31
CA GLN A 23 -6.43 -5.57 -43.02
C GLN A 23 -5.62 -6.40 -42.03
N GLU A 24 -4.38 -5.95 -41.79
CA GLU A 24 -3.58 -6.41 -40.68
C GLU A 24 -4.42 -6.23 -39.42
N SER A 25 -4.97 -7.35 -38.95
CA SER A 25 -5.29 -7.59 -37.56
C SER A 25 -3.96 -7.58 -36.76
N SER A 26 -3.26 -6.45 -36.73
CA SER A 26 -2.06 -6.31 -35.92
C SER A 26 -2.51 -6.25 -34.47
N LEU A 27 -2.12 -7.25 -33.68
CA LEU A 27 -2.25 -7.20 -32.23
C LEU A 27 -1.67 -5.86 -31.72
N PRO A 28 -2.23 -5.26 -30.65
CA PRO A 28 -1.70 -4.03 -30.09
C PRO A 28 -0.20 -4.14 -29.81
N GLU A 29 0.55 -3.05 -29.98
CA GLU A 29 2.00 -3.02 -29.75
C GLU A 29 2.41 -3.61 -28.39
N PRO A 30 1.74 -3.31 -27.26
CA PRO A 30 2.08 -3.93 -25.97
C PRO A 30 1.97 -5.46 -25.96
N VAL A 31 1.02 -6.03 -26.70
CA VAL A 31 0.85 -7.49 -26.86
C VAL A 31 1.97 -8.06 -27.71
N MET A 32 2.35 -7.38 -28.80
CA MET A 32 3.47 -7.80 -29.64
C MET A 32 4.81 -7.74 -28.90
N THR A 33 5.04 -6.69 -28.11
CA THR A 33 6.21 -6.57 -27.24
C THR A 33 6.27 -7.74 -26.25
N LEU A 34 5.15 -8.09 -25.62
CA LEU A 34 5.09 -9.23 -24.69
C LEU A 34 5.36 -10.57 -25.39
N LEU A 35 4.76 -10.82 -26.55
CA LEU A 35 4.92 -12.06 -27.31
C LEU A 35 6.36 -12.25 -27.81
N ASN A 36 7.00 -11.17 -28.25
CA ASN A 36 8.38 -11.17 -28.72
C ASN A 36 9.41 -11.06 -27.58
N ASP A 37 8.97 -10.92 -26.32
CA ASP A 37 9.88 -10.82 -25.19
C ASP A 37 10.62 -12.15 -24.99
N THR A 38 11.91 -12.18 -25.34
CA THR A 38 12.78 -13.35 -25.17
C THR A 38 13.54 -13.34 -23.84
N THR A 39 13.18 -12.46 -22.89
CA THR A 39 13.85 -12.38 -21.59
C THR A 39 13.78 -13.72 -20.89
N LYS A 40 14.96 -14.31 -20.64
CA LYS A 40 15.09 -15.50 -19.82
C LYS A 40 15.11 -15.07 -18.35
N LEU A 41 14.04 -15.40 -17.63
CA LEU A 41 14.00 -15.29 -16.18
C LEU A 41 14.61 -16.55 -15.58
N GLU A 42 15.79 -16.39 -14.98
CA GLU A 42 16.49 -17.40 -14.17
C GLU A 42 16.85 -16.78 -12.82
N ALA A 43 16.71 -17.55 -11.74
CA ALA A 43 17.03 -17.10 -10.39
C ALA A 43 18.56 -16.96 -10.21
N PRO A 44 19.03 -16.03 -9.36
CA PRO A 44 18.24 -15.09 -8.56
C PRO A 44 17.67 -13.94 -9.39
N TYR A 45 16.40 -13.59 -9.15
CA TYR A 45 15.76 -12.48 -9.87
C TYR A 45 16.17 -11.12 -9.30
N SER A 46 16.26 -10.10 -10.15
CA SER A 46 16.38 -8.70 -9.70
C SER A 46 14.99 -8.08 -9.56
N PRO A 47 14.68 -7.40 -8.44
CA PRO A 47 13.42 -6.69 -8.27
C PRO A 47 13.10 -5.71 -9.42
N GLU A 48 14.08 -4.98 -9.93
CA GLU A 48 13.88 -4.03 -11.03
C GLU A 48 13.44 -4.74 -12.31
N THR A 49 14.03 -5.90 -12.59
CA THR A 49 13.66 -6.74 -13.74
C THR A 49 12.24 -7.26 -13.59
N LEU A 50 11.85 -7.71 -12.39
CA LEU A 50 10.51 -8.18 -12.09
C LEU A 50 9.47 -7.04 -12.23
N GLN A 51 9.76 -5.85 -11.71
CA GLN A 51 8.90 -4.67 -11.87
C GLN A 51 8.71 -4.30 -13.34
N ALA A 52 9.80 -4.24 -14.13
CA ALA A 52 9.72 -3.92 -15.55
C ALA A 52 8.84 -4.94 -16.31
N LEU A 53 8.96 -6.22 -15.97
CA LEU A 53 8.18 -7.28 -16.60
C LEU A 53 6.68 -7.19 -16.22
N LEU A 54 6.37 -6.95 -14.95
CA LEU A 54 5.00 -6.72 -14.48
C LEU A 54 4.33 -5.53 -15.19
N GLN A 55 5.07 -4.43 -15.42
CA GLN A 55 4.54 -3.28 -16.17
C GLN A 55 4.24 -3.63 -17.63
N LYS A 56 5.13 -4.38 -18.31
CA LYS A 56 4.85 -4.86 -19.68
C LYS A 56 3.60 -5.73 -19.74
N GLN A 57 3.45 -6.67 -18.80
CA GLN A 57 2.27 -7.54 -18.70
C GLN A 57 0.98 -6.75 -18.49
N LYS A 58 1.02 -5.75 -17.59
CA LYS A 58 -0.11 -4.84 -17.31
C LYS A 58 -0.52 -4.03 -18.55
N ALA A 59 0.47 -3.51 -19.29
CA ALA A 59 0.23 -2.75 -20.51
C ALA A 59 -0.42 -3.61 -21.60
N ALA A 60 0.03 -4.86 -21.77
CA ALA A 60 -0.57 -5.81 -22.71
C ALA A 60 -2.05 -6.07 -22.40
N LEU A 61 -2.38 -6.41 -21.15
CA LEU A 61 -3.76 -6.66 -20.71
C LEU A 61 -4.68 -5.45 -20.95
N ARG A 62 -4.23 -4.25 -20.59
CA ARG A 62 -5.03 -3.02 -20.78
C ARG A 62 -5.23 -2.63 -22.25
N SER A 63 -4.38 -3.12 -23.15
CA SER A 63 -4.46 -2.82 -24.58
C SER A 63 -5.45 -3.72 -25.34
N THR A 64 -5.98 -4.75 -24.68
CA THR A 64 -6.99 -5.63 -25.28
C THR A 64 -8.38 -5.04 -25.04
N PRO A 65 -9.22 -4.85 -26.08
CA PRO A 65 -10.56 -4.30 -25.89
C PRO A 65 -11.36 -5.18 -24.92
N PRO A 66 -12.02 -4.59 -23.90
CA PRO A 66 -12.94 -5.35 -23.07
C PRO A 66 -14.07 -5.89 -23.96
N ASN A 67 -14.31 -7.19 -23.92
CA ASN A 67 -15.48 -7.79 -24.57
C ASN A 67 -16.57 -7.94 -23.50
N PRO A 68 -17.59 -7.06 -23.48
CA PRO A 68 -18.56 -7.02 -22.40
C PRO A 68 -19.50 -8.24 -22.53
N GLY A 69 -19.16 -9.32 -21.82
CA GLY A 69 -20.04 -10.50 -21.70
C GLY A 69 -19.36 -11.86 -21.66
N ASN A 70 -18.02 -11.97 -21.70
CA ASN A 70 -17.36 -13.27 -21.83
C ASN A 70 -16.33 -13.57 -20.72
N VAL A 71 -16.07 -14.86 -20.49
CA VAL A 71 -15.03 -15.46 -19.65
C VAL A 71 -13.67 -14.79 -19.86
N GLU A 72 -13.39 -14.29 -21.07
CA GLU A 72 -12.18 -13.54 -21.43
C GLU A 72 -11.97 -12.27 -20.59
N SER A 73 -13.04 -11.56 -20.21
CA SER A 73 -12.95 -10.39 -19.32
C SER A 73 -12.54 -10.85 -17.92
N ASN A 74 -13.17 -11.90 -17.40
CA ASN A 74 -12.87 -12.42 -16.07
C ASN A 74 -11.43 -12.95 -15.96
N ILE A 75 -10.91 -13.58 -17.02
CA ILE A 75 -9.51 -14.03 -17.08
C ILE A 75 -8.56 -12.83 -17.07
N SER A 76 -8.87 -11.79 -17.87
CA SER A 76 -8.05 -10.58 -17.95
C SER A 76 -8.03 -9.82 -16.62
N ASP A 77 -9.18 -9.73 -15.94
CA ASP A 77 -9.32 -9.09 -14.63
C ASP A 77 -8.55 -9.83 -13.54
N ALA A 78 -8.68 -11.17 -13.48
CA ALA A 78 -7.92 -11.99 -12.54
C ALA A 78 -6.40 -11.90 -12.78
N MET A 79 -5.96 -11.82 -14.05
CA MET A 79 -4.54 -11.61 -14.38
C MET A 79 -4.05 -10.22 -13.99
N LEU A 80 -4.86 -9.18 -14.20
CA LEU A 80 -4.55 -7.82 -13.75
C LEU A 80 -4.43 -7.75 -12.23
N GLU A 81 -5.30 -8.45 -11.50
CA GLU A 81 -5.24 -8.55 -10.04
C GLU A 81 -3.95 -9.25 -9.58
N ALA A 82 -3.59 -10.38 -10.18
CA ALA A 82 -2.36 -11.12 -9.85
C ALA A 82 -1.08 -10.29 -10.12
N ILE A 83 -1.05 -9.55 -11.23
CA ILE A 83 0.03 -8.60 -11.55
C ILE A 83 0.08 -7.48 -10.51
N GLY A 84 -1.08 -6.92 -10.17
CA GLY A 84 -1.22 -5.87 -9.15
C GLY A 84 -0.63 -6.34 -7.82
N LYS A 85 -1.03 -7.53 -7.37
CA LYS A 85 -0.55 -8.14 -6.13
C LYS A 85 0.96 -8.37 -6.13
N SER A 86 1.50 -8.95 -7.20
CA SER A 86 2.94 -9.18 -7.32
C SER A 86 3.75 -7.87 -7.34
N THR A 87 3.21 -6.82 -7.97
CA THR A 87 3.84 -5.49 -7.99
C THR A 87 3.86 -4.88 -6.60
N GLU A 88 2.78 -5.03 -5.85
CA GLU A 88 2.69 -4.53 -4.48
C GLU A 88 3.62 -5.26 -3.52
N ASP A 89 3.63 -6.60 -3.56
CA ASP A 89 4.51 -7.43 -2.71
C ASP A 89 5.98 -7.06 -2.95
N LEU A 90 6.37 -6.87 -4.21
CA LEU A 90 7.72 -6.47 -4.58
C LEU A 90 8.07 -5.05 -4.13
N SER A 91 7.12 -4.11 -4.27
CA SER A 91 7.29 -2.73 -3.79
C SER A 91 7.47 -2.67 -2.28
N ILE A 92 6.74 -3.50 -1.53
CA ILE A 92 6.86 -3.59 -0.06
C ILE A 92 8.24 -4.14 0.32
N LEU A 93 8.67 -5.24 -0.33
CA LEU A 93 9.97 -5.86 -0.09
C LEU A 93 11.14 -4.90 -0.35
N GLN A 94 11.15 -4.23 -1.50
CA GLN A 94 12.20 -3.25 -1.81
C GLN A 94 12.18 -2.08 -0.84
N GLY A 95 10.98 -1.61 -0.50
CA GLY A 95 10.81 -0.51 0.44
C GLY A 95 11.47 -0.77 1.78
N TRP A 96 11.36 -1.99 2.33
CA TRP A 96 12.04 -2.35 3.58
C TRP A 96 13.56 -2.16 3.53
N THR A 97 14.17 -2.38 2.37
CA THR A 97 15.63 -2.40 2.22
C THR A 97 16.22 -1.06 1.79
N GLU A 98 15.44 -0.21 1.11
CA GLU A 98 15.91 1.10 0.64
C GLU A 98 15.89 2.16 1.75
N GLY A 99 15.05 2.00 2.77
CA GLY A 99 14.83 3.03 3.80
C GLY A 99 14.06 4.23 3.25
N GLY A 100 14.18 5.36 3.95
CA GLY A 100 13.55 6.64 3.61
C GLY A 100 12.05 6.53 3.33
N ALA A 101 11.61 7.27 2.32
CA ALA A 101 10.21 7.31 1.91
C ALA A 101 9.68 5.95 1.42
N ALA A 102 10.53 5.10 0.83
CA ALA A 102 10.10 3.80 0.31
C ALA A 102 9.72 2.85 1.46
N MET A 103 10.52 2.83 2.52
CA MET A 103 10.22 2.07 3.75
C MET A 103 8.99 2.61 4.46
N PHE A 104 8.90 3.93 4.61
CA PHE A 104 7.77 4.59 5.24
C PHE A 104 6.44 4.27 4.53
N ASN A 105 6.42 4.35 3.20
CA ASN A 105 5.24 4.03 2.40
C ASN A 105 4.87 2.54 2.48
N SER A 106 5.86 1.65 2.56
CA SER A 106 5.63 0.21 2.72
C SER A 106 5.01 -0.10 4.09
N ALA A 107 5.51 0.56 5.13
CA ALA A 107 4.96 0.46 6.47
C ALA A 107 3.49 0.91 6.54
N ASN A 108 3.17 2.02 5.89
CA ASN A 108 1.81 2.53 5.85
C ASN A 108 0.84 1.57 5.15
N LYS A 109 1.27 0.89 4.09
CA LYS A 109 0.44 -0.13 3.40
C LYS A 109 0.16 -1.34 4.29
N VAL A 110 1.17 -1.85 5.00
CA VAL A 110 1.00 -2.98 5.92
C VAL A 110 0.05 -2.64 7.07
N MET A 111 0.20 -1.43 7.64
CA MET A 111 -0.73 -0.94 8.65
C MET A 111 -2.15 -0.81 8.10
N PHE A 112 -2.33 -0.26 6.89
CA PHE A 112 -3.64 -0.12 6.27
C PHE A 112 -4.38 -1.46 6.14
N GLU A 113 -3.73 -2.48 5.59
CA GLU A 113 -4.36 -3.81 5.41
C GLU A 113 -4.68 -4.50 6.74
N THR A 114 -3.89 -4.24 7.79
CA THR A 114 -4.17 -4.75 9.12
C THR A 114 -5.35 -4.04 9.78
N LEU A 115 -5.38 -2.71 9.68
CA LEU A 115 -6.44 -1.88 10.24
C LEU A 115 -7.80 -2.14 9.57
N LYS A 116 -7.82 -2.44 8.27
CA LYS A 116 -9.06 -2.90 7.59
C LYS A 116 -9.67 -4.11 8.27
N LYS A 117 -8.85 -5.09 8.69
CA LYS A 117 -9.34 -6.29 9.40
C LYS A 117 -9.87 -5.92 10.79
N LEU A 118 -9.17 -5.06 11.51
CA LEU A 118 -9.61 -4.59 12.84
C LEU A 118 -10.90 -3.78 12.77
N LEU A 119 -11.12 -3.03 11.70
CA LEU A 119 -12.36 -2.28 11.46
C LEU A 119 -13.60 -3.19 11.32
N GLN A 120 -13.37 -4.45 10.93
CA GLN A 120 -14.41 -5.48 10.79
C GLN A 120 -14.56 -6.34 12.06
N SER A 121 -13.85 -6.00 13.14
CA SER A 121 -13.97 -6.68 14.43
C SER A 121 -15.38 -6.59 15.01
N SER A 122 -15.80 -7.63 15.74
CA SER A 122 -17.01 -7.59 16.57
C SER A 122 -16.83 -6.82 17.89
N ASP A 123 -15.59 -6.54 18.29
CA ASP A 123 -15.26 -5.69 19.43
C ASP A 123 -15.36 -4.21 19.01
N GLU A 124 -16.38 -3.51 19.51
CA GLU A 124 -16.63 -2.10 19.20
C GLU A 124 -15.50 -1.17 19.68
N THR A 125 -14.77 -1.54 20.73
CA THR A 125 -13.62 -0.76 21.19
C THR A 125 -12.47 -0.87 20.20
N LYS A 126 -12.13 -2.10 19.76
CA LYS A 126 -11.12 -2.31 18.71
C LYS A 126 -11.51 -1.65 17.40
N LYS A 127 -12.79 -1.71 17.02
CA LYS A 127 -13.32 -1.04 15.83
C LYS A 127 -13.21 0.48 15.93
N GLY A 128 -13.53 1.06 17.09
CA GLY A 128 -13.38 2.48 17.37
C GLY A 128 -11.95 2.96 17.19
N PHE A 129 -11.00 2.30 17.85
CA PHE A 129 -9.58 2.64 17.70
C PHE A 129 -9.04 2.39 16.29
N ALA A 130 -9.51 1.35 15.59
CA ALA A 130 -9.15 1.15 14.19
C ALA A 130 -9.62 2.30 13.28
N ARG A 131 -10.73 3.00 13.60
CA ARG A 131 -11.15 4.21 12.86
C ARG A 131 -10.18 5.35 13.07
N GLU A 132 -9.76 5.57 14.31
CA GLU A 132 -8.80 6.61 14.64
C GLU A 132 -7.44 6.35 14.01
N ASP A 133 -6.94 5.11 14.12
CA ASP A 133 -5.66 4.70 13.53
C ASP A 133 -5.69 4.82 12.00
N LEU A 134 -6.79 4.41 11.34
CA LEU A 134 -6.95 4.65 9.90
C LEU A 134 -6.89 6.15 9.58
N PHE A 135 -7.62 6.97 10.31
CA PHE A 135 -7.61 8.41 10.05
C PHE A 135 -6.22 9.03 10.28
N GLN A 136 -5.53 8.66 11.36
CA GLN A 136 -4.16 9.10 11.60
C GLN A 136 -3.22 8.64 10.46
N LEU A 137 -3.38 7.42 9.96
CA LEU A 137 -2.63 6.91 8.81
C LEU A 137 -2.91 7.72 7.52
N ALA A 138 -4.15 8.18 7.33
CA ALA A 138 -4.50 9.07 6.22
C ALA A 138 -3.83 10.44 6.36
N VAL A 139 -3.76 10.98 7.58
CA VAL A 139 -3.02 12.22 7.88
C VAL A 139 -1.53 12.02 7.58
N ILE A 140 -0.94 10.92 8.02
CA ILE A 140 0.46 10.56 7.76
C ILE A 140 0.75 10.54 6.25
N ASP A 141 0.00 9.76 5.47
CA ASP A 141 0.23 9.66 4.02
C ASP A 141 0.03 11.00 3.31
N PHE A 142 -0.99 11.76 3.71
CA PHE A 142 -1.28 13.05 3.12
C PHE A 142 -0.17 14.07 3.40
N MET A 143 0.30 14.17 4.64
CA MET A 143 1.37 15.10 5.02
C MET A 143 2.71 14.75 4.37
N ALA A 144 3.02 13.46 4.24
CA ALA A 144 4.24 12.99 3.59
C ALA A 144 4.28 13.32 2.09
N ASN A 145 3.12 13.28 1.42
CA ASN A 145 3.05 13.38 -0.04
C ASN A 145 2.45 14.70 -0.55
N ASN A 146 2.02 15.62 0.32
CA ASN A 146 1.40 16.88 -0.07
C ASN A 146 2.11 18.10 0.51
N LYS A 147 2.61 18.98 -0.38
CA LYS A 147 3.39 20.17 0.02
C LYS A 147 2.52 21.40 0.31
N ASN A 148 1.28 21.43 -0.17
CA ASN A 148 0.43 22.64 -0.20
C ASN A 148 -0.73 22.55 0.81
N ILE A 149 -0.38 22.24 2.06
CA ILE A 149 -1.32 22.17 3.19
C ILE A 149 -1.39 23.56 3.86
N PRO A 150 -2.58 24.14 4.09
CA PRO A 150 -2.73 25.39 4.82
C PRO A 150 -2.17 25.28 6.24
N ASP A 151 -1.55 26.34 6.76
CA ASP A 151 -0.81 26.27 8.03
C ASP A 151 -1.73 25.98 9.23
N ASP A 152 -2.97 26.46 9.23
CA ASP A 152 -3.96 26.13 10.27
C ASP A 152 -4.34 24.63 10.24
N ILE A 153 -4.42 24.04 9.05
CA ILE A 153 -4.68 22.61 8.87
C ILE A 153 -3.45 21.77 9.26
N LYS A 154 -2.23 22.23 8.91
CA LYS A 154 -0.99 21.58 9.34
C LYS A 154 -0.90 21.49 10.87
N ALA A 155 -1.21 22.58 11.57
CA ALA A 155 -1.22 22.60 13.03
C ALA A 155 -2.21 21.57 13.59
N LYS A 156 -3.44 21.49 13.05
CA LYS A 156 -4.42 20.48 13.45
C LYS A 156 -3.92 19.06 13.19
N MET A 157 -3.36 18.82 12.01
CA MET A 157 -2.80 17.52 11.64
C MET A 157 -1.66 17.10 12.58
N ALA A 158 -0.81 18.04 13.01
CA ALA A 158 0.24 17.79 13.99
C ALA A 158 -0.33 17.22 15.31
N HIS A 159 -1.45 17.76 15.81
CA HIS A 159 -2.10 17.21 17.00
C HIS A 159 -2.76 15.85 16.75
N TYR A 160 -3.31 15.59 15.55
CA TYR A 160 -3.81 14.24 15.20
C TYR A 160 -2.68 13.20 15.20
N LEU A 161 -1.51 13.56 14.64
CA LEU A 161 -0.33 12.69 14.65
C LEU A 161 0.19 12.44 16.06
N GLU A 162 0.06 13.42 16.95
CA GLU A 162 0.53 13.31 18.32
C GLU A 162 -0.40 12.47 19.20
N SER A 163 -1.69 12.83 19.24
CA SER A 163 -2.55 12.47 20.39
C SER A 163 -3.82 11.71 20.04
N THR A 164 -3.89 11.08 18.86
CA THR A 164 -5.05 10.24 18.48
C THR A 164 -4.65 8.82 18.10
N GLY A 165 -5.62 7.91 18.08
CA GLY A 165 -5.35 6.50 17.77
C GLY A 165 -4.88 5.71 18.99
N SER A 166 -4.77 4.40 18.78
CA SER A 166 -4.49 3.43 19.83
C SER A 166 -3.28 3.83 20.67
N GLY A 167 -3.42 3.82 21.99
CA GLY A 167 -2.30 4.03 22.91
C GLY A 167 -1.60 5.40 22.87
N SER A 168 -2.08 6.37 22.07
CA SER A 168 -1.42 7.67 21.86
C SER A 168 -2.14 8.87 22.44
N HIS A 169 -3.32 8.68 23.03
CA HIS A 169 -4.10 9.77 23.58
C HIS A 169 -3.31 10.53 24.64
N GLY A 170 -3.44 11.84 24.56
CA GLY A 170 -2.84 12.82 25.45
C GLY A 170 -3.74 14.05 25.46
N VAL A 171 -3.92 14.65 26.63
CA VAL A 171 -4.73 15.87 26.77
C VAL A 171 -3.78 17.03 27.01
N HIS A 172 -3.38 17.67 25.93
CA HIS A 172 -2.37 18.73 25.90
C HIS A 172 -2.91 19.89 25.05
N GLU A 173 -2.48 21.13 25.34
CA GLU A 173 -2.83 22.30 24.52
C GLU A 173 -4.34 22.52 24.27
N GLN A 174 -5.19 22.10 25.21
CA GLN A 174 -6.66 22.13 25.08
C GLN A 174 -7.24 21.21 23.99
N TRP A 175 -6.44 20.24 23.53
CA TRP A 175 -6.90 19.13 22.69
C TRP A 175 -7.41 17.98 23.56
N ASP A 176 -8.72 17.90 23.66
CA ASP A 176 -9.44 16.75 24.19
C ASP A 176 -10.26 16.08 23.06
N GLY A 177 -10.98 15.00 23.40
CA GLY A 177 -11.83 14.30 22.45
C GLY A 177 -12.87 15.20 21.76
N LYS A 178 -13.38 16.22 22.47
CA LYS A 178 -14.32 17.18 21.88
C LYS A 178 -13.62 18.08 20.85
N LYS A 179 -12.43 18.58 21.15
CA LYS A 179 -11.65 19.40 20.22
C LYS A 179 -11.26 18.62 18.97
N PHE A 180 -10.80 17.37 19.10
CA PHE A 180 -10.57 16.49 17.95
C PHE A 180 -11.85 16.25 17.15
N ALA A 181 -12.99 16.03 17.80
CA ALA A 181 -14.26 15.87 17.09
C ALA A 181 -14.72 17.14 16.34
N ASP A 182 -14.48 18.32 16.90
CA ASP A 182 -14.89 19.59 16.31
C ASP A 182 -14.01 20.00 15.12
N GLU A 183 -12.70 19.74 15.18
CA GLU A 183 -11.75 20.08 14.11
C GLU A 183 -11.70 19.06 12.96
N LEU A 184 -12.18 17.83 13.20
CA LEU A 184 -12.11 16.69 12.27
C LEU A 184 -12.56 17.04 10.86
N LYS A 185 -13.67 17.77 10.72
CA LYS A 185 -14.22 18.11 9.40
C LYS A 185 -13.24 18.91 8.55
N SER A 186 -12.52 19.85 9.15
CA SER A 186 -11.58 20.69 8.40
C SER A 186 -10.38 19.89 7.86
N VAL A 187 -9.85 18.97 8.68
CA VAL A 187 -8.75 18.07 8.29
C VAL A 187 -9.23 17.07 7.23
N TRP A 188 -10.38 16.41 7.49
CA TRP A 188 -11.01 15.47 6.57
C TRP A 188 -11.26 16.07 5.19
N ASP A 189 -11.93 17.23 5.12
CA ASP A 189 -12.24 17.89 3.86
C ASP A 189 -10.96 18.30 3.12
N CYS A 190 -9.92 18.76 3.83
CA CYS A 190 -8.64 19.10 3.23
C CYS A 190 -7.99 17.88 2.56
N ILE A 191 -7.91 16.74 3.26
CA ILE A 191 -7.36 15.51 2.68
C ILE A 191 -8.23 15.07 1.50
N ASN A 192 -9.56 15.00 1.68
CA ASN A 192 -10.47 14.53 0.64
C ASN A 192 -10.39 15.36 -0.65
N THR A 193 -10.18 16.67 -0.54
CA THR A 193 -10.14 17.58 -1.71
C THR A 193 -8.76 17.70 -2.35
N LYS A 194 -7.68 17.53 -1.59
CA LYS A 194 -6.31 17.78 -2.07
C LYS A 194 -5.46 16.52 -2.27
N ALA A 195 -5.85 15.39 -1.69
CA ALA A 195 -5.12 14.14 -1.88
C ALA A 195 -5.33 13.62 -3.32
N PRO A 196 -4.29 13.13 -4.00
CA PRO A 196 -4.45 12.46 -5.29
C PRO A 196 -5.44 11.29 -5.18
N GLU A 197 -6.28 11.07 -6.20
CA GLU A 197 -7.32 10.04 -6.18
C GLU A 197 -6.77 8.62 -5.96
N ASN A 198 -5.54 8.36 -6.35
CA ASN A 198 -4.84 7.08 -6.19
C ASN A 198 -3.89 7.03 -4.98
N SER A 199 -3.91 8.04 -4.10
CA SER A 199 -3.10 8.06 -2.87
C SER A 199 -3.66 7.14 -1.80
N LEU A 200 -2.81 6.73 -0.85
CA LEU A 200 -3.24 5.91 0.28
C LEU A 200 -4.19 6.70 1.19
N ALA A 201 -3.93 7.99 1.41
CA ALA A 201 -4.83 8.86 2.19
C ALA A 201 -6.26 8.87 1.62
N LYS A 202 -6.40 8.99 0.29
CA LYS A 202 -7.72 8.95 -0.37
C LYS A 202 -8.38 7.58 -0.23
N ASN A 203 -7.61 6.49 -0.41
CA ASN A 203 -8.11 5.13 -0.23
C ASN A 203 -8.62 4.89 1.19
N ILE A 204 -7.92 5.40 2.20
CA ILE A 204 -8.31 5.28 3.60
C ILE A 204 -9.61 6.06 3.87
N LEU A 205 -9.72 7.31 3.40
CA LEU A 205 -10.95 8.09 3.58
C LEU A 205 -12.15 7.39 2.93
N ASN A 206 -11.97 6.89 1.70
CA ASN A 206 -13.01 6.14 1.01
C ASN A 206 -13.41 4.89 1.81
N TYR A 207 -12.43 4.14 2.34
CA TYR A 207 -12.70 2.97 3.17
C TYR A 207 -13.42 3.32 4.48
N LEU A 208 -13.05 4.43 5.12
CA LEU A 208 -13.75 4.93 6.31
C LEU A 208 -15.18 5.37 5.98
N GLU A 209 -15.45 5.99 4.83
CA GLU A 209 -16.81 6.32 4.40
C GLU A 209 -17.66 5.08 4.15
N THR A 210 -17.12 4.07 3.45
CA THR A 210 -17.90 2.89 3.05
C THR A 210 -18.04 1.86 4.16
N GLU A 211 -16.96 1.58 4.91
CA GLU A 211 -16.88 0.51 5.91
C GLU A 211 -16.77 1.04 7.35
N GLY A 212 -16.28 2.28 7.51
CA GLY A 212 -16.04 2.91 8.80
C GLY A 212 -17.21 3.70 9.37
N GLY A 213 -18.33 3.81 8.65
CA GLY A 213 -19.45 4.68 9.05
C GLY A 213 -19.17 6.18 8.85
N GLY A 214 -18.12 6.50 8.11
CA GLY A 214 -17.72 7.84 7.70
C GLY A 214 -17.28 8.76 8.83
N ILE A 215 -17.15 10.04 8.47
CA ILE A 215 -16.71 11.10 9.39
C ILE A 215 -17.53 11.16 10.69
N ASN A 216 -18.83 10.85 10.65
CA ASN A 216 -19.69 10.92 11.83
C ASN A 216 -19.36 9.85 12.88
N ALA A 217 -19.03 8.63 12.45
CA ALA A 217 -18.64 7.56 13.36
C ALA A 217 -17.31 7.89 14.05
N LEU A 218 -16.35 8.43 13.31
CA LEU A 218 -15.07 8.89 13.86
C LEU A 218 -15.26 10.10 14.79
N LYS A 219 -16.12 11.05 14.42
CA LYS A 219 -16.48 12.18 15.29
C LYS A 219 -17.10 11.71 16.61
N ASN A 220 -17.99 10.72 16.55
CA ASN A 220 -18.58 10.13 17.74
C ASN A 220 -17.52 9.43 18.60
N GLN A 221 -16.64 8.65 17.97
CA GLN A 221 -15.53 7.97 18.63
C GLN A 221 -14.68 8.94 19.47
N TYR A 222 -14.27 10.07 18.90
CA TYR A 222 -13.54 11.10 19.65
C TYR A 222 -14.38 11.70 20.79
N ASN A 223 -15.66 11.97 20.59
CA ASN A 223 -16.50 12.55 21.65
C ASN A 223 -16.76 11.59 22.83
N THR A 224 -16.87 10.29 22.56
CA THR A 224 -17.38 9.33 23.57
C THR A 224 -16.33 8.42 24.15
N ASN A 225 -15.27 8.12 23.39
CA ASN A 225 -14.29 7.09 23.73
C ASN A 225 -12.86 7.60 23.82
N PHE A 226 -12.60 8.90 23.68
CA PHE A 226 -11.25 9.45 23.79
C PHE A 226 -10.64 9.21 25.18
N ASP A 227 -11.44 9.22 26.25
CA ASP A 227 -10.94 8.94 27.60
C ASP A 227 -10.86 7.44 27.92
N ASN A 228 -11.16 6.56 26.96
CA ASN A 228 -11.03 5.12 27.13
C ASN A 228 -9.55 4.76 27.38
N THR A 229 -9.32 3.88 28.34
CA THR A 229 -7.96 3.53 28.79
C THR A 229 -7.08 2.93 27.69
N ASN A 230 -7.67 2.24 26.71
CA ASN A 230 -6.94 1.66 25.57
C ASN A 230 -6.49 2.72 24.55
N GLY A 231 -6.84 3.99 24.78
CA GLY A 231 -6.24 5.14 24.11
C GLY A 231 -4.88 5.51 24.69
N TYR A 232 -4.45 4.99 25.84
CA TYR A 232 -3.28 5.50 26.58
C TYR A 232 -2.29 4.37 26.95
N ALA A 233 -1.31 4.08 26.08
CA ALA A 233 -0.45 2.88 26.19
C ALA A 233 0.39 2.79 27.47
N PHE A 234 0.60 3.93 28.15
CA PHE A 234 1.46 4.04 29.32
C PHE A 234 0.68 4.14 30.64
N ARG A 235 -0.66 4.11 30.60
CA ARG A 235 -1.47 3.97 31.82
C ARG A 235 -1.37 2.55 32.38
N ASP A 236 -1.42 2.43 33.71
CA ASP A 236 -1.23 1.15 34.41
C ASP A 236 -2.27 0.08 34.05
N ASN A 237 -3.46 0.50 33.60
CA ASN A 237 -4.58 -0.37 33.24
C ASN A 237 -4.77 -0.55 31.72
N PHE A 238 -3.80 -0.13 30.90
CA PHE A 238 -3.84 -0.38 29.45
C PHE A 238 -3.72 -1.88 29.14
N ASP A 239 -4.61 -2.39 28.30
CA ASP A 239 -4.63 -3.80 27.89
C ASP A 239 -3.61 -4.08 26.77
N LYS A 240 -2.35 -4.30 27.20
CA LYS A 240 -1.21 -4.56 26.30
C LYS A 240 -1.35 -5.81 25.45
N ASP A 241 -2.17 -6.77 25.87
CA ASP A 241 -2.38 -8.05 25.18
C ASP A 241 -3.37 -7.93 24.01
N ASN A 242 -4.16 -6.86 23.95
CA ASN A 242 -5.22 -6.71 22.96
C ASN A 242 -5.14 -5.45 22.10
N TYR A 243 -4.39 -4.45 22.55
CA TYR A 243 -4.29 -3.15 21.90
C TYR A 243 -2.85 -2.81 21.55
N GLY A 244 -2.71 -2.09 20.45
CA GLY A 244 -1.42 -1.67 19.92
C GLY A 244 -1.14 -0.18 20.13
N LEU A 245 -0.16 0.30 19.39
CA LEU A 245 0.15 1.72 19.28
C LEU A 245 -0.50 2.31 18.03
N SER A 246 -0.64 3.63 17.99
CA SER A 246 -1.09 4.35 16.81
C SER A 246 -0.04 4.25 15.69
N PRO A 247 -0.43 4.44 14.43
CA PRO A 247 0.50 4.45 13.31
C PRO A 247 1.73 5.36 13.52
N MET A 248 1.54 6.55 14.10
CA MET A 248 2.65 7.48 14.31
C MET A 248 3.66 6.92 15.32
N LEU A 249 3.19 6.40 16.46
CA LEU A 249 4.06 5.80 17.46
C LEU A 249 4.75 4.52 16.96
N ARG A 250 4.05 3.69 16.17
CA ARG A 250 4.62 2.50 15.53
C ARG A 250 5.82 2.89 14.66
N LEU A 251 5.66 3.90 13.81
CA LEU A 251 6.72 4.41 12.94
C LEU A 251 7.90 4.97 13.75
N ALA A 252 7.63 5.76 14.79
CA ALA A 252 8.67 6.34 15.65
C ALA A 252 9.50 5.27 16.37
N VAL A 253 8.84 4.27 16.96
CA VAL A 253 9.51 3.15 17.64
C VAL A 253 10.28 2.29 16.65
N MET A 254 9.68 1.95 15.51
CA MET A 254 10.30 1.12 14.49
C MET A 254 11.57 1.76 13.92
N ALA A 255 11.56 3.07 13.64
CA ALA A 255 12.76 3.77 13.16
C ALA A 255 13.91 3.67 14.17
N LYS A 256 13.63 3.92 15.46
CA LYS A 256 14.65 3.83 16.51
C LYS A 256 15.13 2.41 16.76
N PHE A 257 14.25 1.44 16.62
CA PHE A 257 14.61 0.02 16.69
C PHE A 257 15.59 -0.35 15.56
N LEU A 258 15.29 0.00 14.32
CA LEU A 258 16.10 -0.34 13.15
C LEU A 258 17.49 0.30 13.18
N THR A 259 17.61 1.50 13.78
CA THR A 259 18.92 2.12 14.02
C THR A 259 19.82 1.26 14.92
N LYS A 260 19.23 0.41 15.78
CA LYS A 260 19.95 -0.48 16.69
C LYS A 260 20.06 -1.91 16.17
N ASN A 261 19.08 -2.39 15.39
CA ASN A 261 19.05 -3.74 14.86
C ASN A 261 18.54 -3.77 13.40
N PRO A 262 19.38 -3.38 12.43
CA PRO A 262 18.98 -3.31 11.03
C PRO A 262 18.89 -4.70 10.36
N ASP A 263 19.47 -5.73 10.95
CA ASP A 263 19.49 -7.11 10.44
C ASP A 263 18.25 -7.93 10.85
N ILE A 264 17.25 -7.29 11.48
CA ILE A 264 15.99 -7.93 11.86
C ILE A 264 15.31 -8.57 10.65
N VAL A 265 14.66 -9.72 10.84
CA VAL A 265 13.86 -10.39 9.81
C VAL A 265 12.55 -9.65 9.50
N GLN A 266 12.04 -9.72 8.28
CA GLN A 266 10.84 -8.99 7.86
C GLN A 266 9.62 -9.35 8.72
N ALA A 267 9.41 -10.64 9.01
CA ALA A 267 8.26 -11.08 9.80
C ALA A 267 8.23 -10.48 11.21
N ASP A 268 9.40 -10.35 11.84
CA ASP A 268 9.53 -9.70 13.13
C ASP A 268 9.33 -8.18 13.00
N LEU A 269 9.87 -7.55 11.95
CA LEU A 269 9.66 -6.12 11.71
C LEU A 269 8.17 -5.79 11.51
N GLU A 270 7.42 -6.67 10.82
CA GLU A 270 5.98 -6.51 10.60
C GLU A 270 5.16 -6.51 11.89
N MET A 271 5.65 -7.10 12.98
CA MET A 271 4.99 -7.02 14.29
C MET A 271 4.96 -5.59 14.84
N PHE A 272 5.91 -4.71 14.49
CA PHE A 272 5.81 -3.29 14.89
C PHE A 272 4.58 -2.61 14.30
N MET A 273 4.13 -3.04 13.12
CA MET A 273 3.00 -2.44 12.40
C MET A 273 1.67 -3.10 12.72
N THR A 274 1.71 -4.38 13.08
CA THR A 274 0.50 -5.21 13.15
C THR A 274 0.19 -5.74 14.55
N GLY A 275 1.20 -5.83 15.41
CA GLY A 275 1.09 -6.43 16.73
C GLY A 275 0.51 -5.49 17.80
N THR A 276 0.24 -6.07 18.95
CA THR A 276 -0.14 -5.39 20.20
C THR A 276 1.07 -4.72 20.86
N VAL A 277 0.85 -3.94 21.92
CA VAL A 277 1.96 -3.37 22.71
C VAL A 277 2.80 -4.49 23.32
N LYS A 278 2.19 -5.58 23.78
CA LYS A 278 2.92 -6.74 24.28
C LYS A 278 3.82 -7.35 23.21
N ASP A 279 3.30 -7.56 21.99
CA ASP A 279 4.09 -8.11 20.88
C ASP A 279 5.31 -7.24 20.59
N ILE A 280 5.13 -5.91 20.61
CA ILE A 280 6.20 -4.94 20.41
C ILE A 280 7.23 -5.00 21.56
N GLU A 281 6.78 -5.04 22.82
CA GLU A 281 7.68 -5.14 23.99
C GLU A 281 8.48 -6.45 24.01
N ASP A 282 7.83 -7.57 23.69
CA ASP A 282 8.47 -8.89 23.58
C ASP A 282 9.51 -8.89 22.45
N LEU A 283 9.19 -8.27 21.31
CA LEU A 283 10.09 -8.14 20.17
C LEU A 283 11.31 -7.26 20.49
N ILE A 284 11.10 -6.12 21.14
CA ILE A 284 12.18 -5.24 21.61
C ILE A 284 13.09 -6.02 22.56
N SER A 285 12.51 -6.77 23.51
CA SER A 285 13.26 -7.55 24.48
C SER A 285 14.08 -8.68 23.82
N LYS A 286 13.49 -9.37 22.83
CA LYS A 286 14.12 -10.44 22.04
C LYS A 286 15.39 -9.96 21.34
N HIS A 287 15.37 -8.76 20.76
CA HIS A 287 16.46 -8.26 19.91
C HIS A 287 17.39 -7.26 20.59
N LEU A 288 16.91 -6.50 21.58
CA LEU A 288 17.65 -5.40 22.22
C LEU A 288 17.84 -5.60 23.74
N GLY A 289 17.51 -6.78 24.27
CA GLY A 289 17.75 -7.15 25.66
C GLY A 289 16.92 -6.33 26.66
N SER A 290 17.57 -5.59 27.56
CA SER A 290 16.89 -4.82 28.61
C SER A 290 16.29 -3.48 28.13
N THR A 291 16.30 -3.23 26.82
CA THR A 291 15.68 -2.04 26.23
C THR A 291 14.16 -2.14 26.35
N THR A 292 13.48 -1.06 26.75
CA THR A 292 12.01 -1.03 26.84
C THR A 292 11.40 -0.21 25.71
N LEU A 293 10.10 -0.43 25.44
CA LEU A 293 9.32 0.42 24.55
C LEU A 293 9.38 1.89 24.97
N GLU A 294 9.19 2.18 26.26
CA GLU A 294 9.31 3.54 26.81
C GLU A 294 10.68 4.16 26.54
N PHE A 295 11.77 3.38 26.67
CA PHE A 295 13.12 3.86 26.38
C PHE A 295 13.35 4.14 24.89
N LEU A 296 12.86 3.27 24.00
CA LEU A 296 12.94 3.53 22.56
C LEU A 296 12.15 4.78 22.20
N LEU A 297 10.93 4.94 22.69
CA LEU A 297 10.09 6.05 22.27
C LEU A 297 10.69 7.41 22.67
N LYS A 298 11.22 7.54 23.89
CA LYS A 298 11.76 8.81 24.41
C LYS A 298 12.88 9.39 23.54
N GLU A 299 12.79 10.70 23.27
CA GLU A 299 13.78 11.53 22.55
C GLU A 299 14.66 12.31 23.56
N GLY A 300 15.11 11.64 24.63
CA GLY A 300 15.94 12.26 25.68
C GLY A 300 15.33 13.52 26.34
N ASN A 301 16.14 14.27 27.08
CA ASN A 301 15.72 15.50 27.76
C ASN A 301 15.95 16.73 26.85
N SER A 302 15.47 16.69 25.62
CA SER A 302 15.49 17.87 24.74
C SER A 302 14.39 18.84 25.19
N PRO A 303 14.72 20.08 25.61
CA PRO A 303 13.71 21.05 26.04
C PRO A 303 12.93 21.66 24.86
N THR A 304 13.28 21.31 23.61
CA THR A 304 12.79 21.98 22.40
C THR A 304 12.12 21.04 21.40
N GLY A 305 11.93 19.76 21.73
CA GLY A 305 11.32 18.80 20.82
C GLY A 305 11.64 17.36 21.18
N GLY A 306 10.65 16.49 21.10
CA GLY A 306 10.84 15.05 21.27
C GLY A 306 9.66 14.35 21.96
N TRP A 307 9.47 13.08 21.62
CA TRP A 307 8.56 12.19 22.35
C TRP A 307 9.02 12.00 23.78
N ASN A 308 8.08 12.12 24.71
CA ASN A 308 8.27 11.93 26.13
C ASN A 308 7.10 11.17 26.74
N ILE A 309 7.37 10.54 27.90
CA ILE A 309 6.31 9.98 28.74
C ILE A 309 6.25 10.85 29.99
N ILE A 310 5.16 11.59 30.11
CA ILE A 310 4.95 12.55 31.20
C ILE A 310 3.88 12.03 32.16
N GLY A 311 3.89 12.57 33.38
CA GLY A 311 2.77 12.36 34.31
C GLY A 311 1.60 13.23 33.86
N GLY A 312 0.45 12.61 33.63
CA GLY A 312 -0.83 13.28 33.45
C GLY A 312 -1.34 13.86 34.77
N ASN A 313 -2.65 14.11 34.85
CA ASN A 313 -3.29 14.55 36.10
C ASN A 313 -3.27 13.41 37.16
N GLY A 314 -2.19 13.32 37.96
CA GLY A 314 -2.03 12.32 39.01
C GLY A 314 -0.87 11.34 38.75
N THR A 315 -1.10 10.03 38.93
CA THR A 315 -0.10 8.96 38.75
C THR A 315 -0.08 8.36 37.34
N GLU A 316 -1.00 8.78 36.48
CA GLU A 316 -1.15 8.23 35.13
C GLU A 316 -0.04 8.74 34.21
N LYS A 317 0.60 7.84 33.46
CA LYS A 317 1.58 8.23 32.44
C LYS A 317 0.92 8.31 31.08
N ILE A 318 1.26 9.36 30.33
CA ILE A 318 0.78 9.59 28.97
C ILE A 318 1.96 9.92 28.07
N VAL A 319 1.82 9.56 26.79
CA VAL A 319 2.77 9.94 25.75
C VAL A 319 2.46 11.35 25.29
N ASP A 320 3.52 12.14 25.10
CA ASP A 320 3.45 13.56 24.78
C ASP A 320 4.59 13.91 23.85
N TRP A 321 4.35 14.79 22.88
CA TRP A 321 5.43 15.45 22.17
C TRP A 321 5.74 16.76 22.88
N THR A 322 7.00 16.98 23.26
CA THR A 322 7.42 18.26 23.83
C THR A 322 7.36 19.37 22.76
N GLY A 323 6.25 20.08 22.70
CA GLY A 323 5.97 21.07 21.66
C GLY A 323 4.54 21.60 21.71
N VAL A 324 3.98 21.90 20.53
CA VAL A 324 2.56 22.20 20.31
C VAL A 324 2.12 21.42 19.09
N GLY A 325 1.54 20.23 19.29
CA GLY A 325 1.45 19.23 18.24
C GLY A 325 2.82 18.56 17.95
N LEU A 326 2.78 17.46 17.19
CA LEU A 326 4.00 16.84 16.66
C LEU A 326 4.80 17.84 15.80
N ASP A 327 6.11 17.94 16.04
CA ASP A 327 6.99 18.75 15.20
C ASP A 327 7.03 18.23 13.75
N LEU A 328 6.79 19.14 12.80
CA LEU A 328 6.68 18.76 11.39
C LEU A 328 8.02 18.54 10.71
N ASP A 329 9.11 19.10 11.25
CA ASP A 329 10.46 18.80 10.80
C ASP A 329 10.86 17.40 11.26
N TYR A 330 10.52 17.00 12.49
CA TYR A 330 10.65 15.62 12.96
C TYR A 330 9.87 14.65 12.09
N PHE A 331 8.60 14.95 11.78
CA PHE A 331 7.79 14.11 10.89
C PHE A 331 8.44 13.99 9.49
N THR A 332 8.91 15.11 8.93
CA THR A 332 9.59 15.14 7.63
C THR A 332 10.88 14.33 7.65
N ASP A 333 11.66 14.43 8.72
CA ASP A 333 12.89 13.67 8.91
C ASP A 333 12.61 12.18 9.05
N LEU A 334 11.60 11.80 9.82
CA LEU A 334 11.17 10.41 9.95
C LEU A 334 10.76 9.84 8.58
N TYR A 335 9.96 10.58 7.80
CA TYR A 335 9.55 10.17 6.46
C TYR A 335 10.73 10.06 5.48
N THR A 336 11.60 11.07 5.42
CA THR A 336 12.66 11.14 4.40
C THR A 336 13.90 10.34 4.75
N LYS A 337 14.17 10.11 6.03
CA LYS A 337 15.37 9.45 6.56
C LYS A 337 15.04 8.18 7.35
N PHE A 338 13.88 7.57 7.10
CA PHE A 338 13.50 6.32 7.78
C PHE A 338 14.62 5.27 7.64
N PRO A 339 15.08 4.63 8.72
CA PRO A 339 16.20 3.69 8.62
C PRO A 339 15.87 2.48 7.76
N SER A 340 16.81 2.06 6.91
CA SER A 340 16.71 0.84 6.09
C SER A 340 16.93 -0.42 6.92
N ARG A 341 16.33 -1.53 6.48
CA ARG A 341 16.66 -2.89 6.93
C ARG A 341 17.66 -3.54 5.98
N VAL A 342 18.53 -4.41 6.49
CA VAL A 342 19.44 -5.20 5.67
C VAL A 342 18.67 -6.34 4.99
N LEU A 343 18.92 -6.52 3.69
CA LEU A 343 18.35 -7.61 2.91
C LEU A 343 18.95 -8.95 3.36
N GLY A 344 18.10 -9.89 3.76
CA GLY A 344 18.46 -11.23 4.24
C GLY A 344 18.09 -12.36 3.28
N ASP A 345 18.48 -13.59 3.65
CA ASP A 345 18.23 -14.79 2.84
C ASP A 345 16.74 -15.09 2.62
N GLU A 346 15.89 -14.73 3.57
CA GLU A 346 14.43 -14.86 3.46
C GLU A 346 13.86 -13.93 2.38
N ASP A 347 14.40 -12.72 2.22
CA ASP A 347 13.97 -11.79 1.18
C ASP A 347 14.37 -12.29 -0.19
N LEU A 348 15.59 -12.86 -0.32
CA LEU A 348 16.02 -13.48 -1.56
C LEU A 348 15.09 -14.64 -1.94
N LYS A 349 14.64 -15.44 -0.97
CA LYS A 349 13.66 -16.50 -1.22
C LYS A 349 12.32 -15.93 -1.66
N GLU A 350 11.88 -14.85 -1.03
CA GLU A 350 10.61 -14.22 -1.37
C GLU A 350 10.64 -13.53 -2.74
N ILE A 351 11.72 -12.82 -3.07
CA ILE A 351 11.97 -12.28 -4.41
C ILE A 351 11.97 -13.40 -5.45
N ASN A 352 12.58 -14.56 -5.14
CA ASN A 352 12.55 -15.72 -6.01
C ASN A 352 11.14 -16.27 -6.20
N ARG A 353 10.36 -16.40 -5.12
CA ARG A 353 8.95 -16.82 -5.18
C ARG A 353 8.10 -15.86 -6.02
N ILE A 354 8.27 -14.55 -5.85
CA ILE A 354 7.58 -13.53 -6.64
C ILE A 354 8.00 -13.64 -8.10
N GLY A 355 9.29 -13.77 -8.39
CA GLY A 355 9.75 -13.87 -9.78
C GLY A 355 9.26 -15.13 -10.50
N ASP A 356 9.10 -16.25 -9.79
CA ASP A 356 8.44 -17.45 -10.33
C ASP A 356 6.97 -17.18 -10.65
N ASN A 357 6.24 -16.45 -9.79
CA ASN A 357 4.86 -16.02 -10.07
C ASN A 357 4.80 -15.08 -11.29
N VAL A 358 5.69 -14.08 -11.39
CA VAL A 358 5.77 -13.16 -12.53
C VAL A 358 6.03 -13.93 -13.82
N LYS A 359 6.91 -14.93 -13.78
CA LYS A 359 7.20 -15.82 -14.92
C LYS A 359 5.98 -16.63 -15.32
N MET A 360 5.24 -17.17 -14.35
CA MET A 360 3.98 -17.88 -14.61
C MET A 360 2.95 -16.98 -15.29
N ILE A 361 2.72 -15.78 -14.75
CA ILE A 361 1.81 -14.79 -15.37
C ILE A 361 2.24 -14.47 -16.80
N MET A 362 3.53 -14.26 -17.04
CA MET A 362 4.06 -13.99 -18.38
C MET A 362 3.69 -15.11 -19.37
N GLN A 363 3.91 -16.36 -18.96
CA GLN A 363 3.64 -17.52 -19.83
C GLN A 363 2.15 -17.68 -20.08
N SER A 364 1.31 -17.57 -19.03
CA SER A 364 -0.14 -17.61 -19.16
C SER A 364 -0.66 -16.55 -20.13
N LEU A 365 -0.13 -15.32 -20.07
CA LEU A 365 -0.48 -14.26 -21.01
C LEU A 365 -0.04 -14.57 -22.45
N LYS A 366 1.18 -15.07 -22.64
CA LYS A 366 1.68 -15.46 -23.96
C LYS A 366 0.80 -16.53 -24.60
N TYR A 367 0.45 -17.58 -23.86
CA TYR A 367 -0.46 -18.62 -24.33
C TYR A 367 -1.85 -18.07 -24.63
N TRP A 368 -2.38 -17.24 -23.75
CA TRP A 368 -3.68 -16.60 -23.94
C TRP A 368 -3.76 -15.79 -25.24
N TYR A 369 -2.79 -14.92 -25.48
CA TYR A 369 -2.76 -14.11 -26.71
C TYR A 369 -2.50 -14.94 -27.97
N GLN A 370 -1.78 -16.07 -27.86
CA GLN A 370 -1.64 -17.01 -28.98
C GLN A 370 -3.00 -17.63 -29.34
N ILE A 371 -3.78 -18.08 -28.36
CA ILE A 371 -5.14 -18.63 -28.59
C ILE A 371 -6.02 -17.58 -29.27
N LEU A 372 -6.09 -16.36 -28.72
CA LEU A 372 -6.92 -15.28 -29.29
C LEU A 372 -6.51 -14.95 -30.73
N ARG A 373 -5.22 -14.98 -31.05
CA ARG A 373 -4.73 -14.77 -32.42
C ARG A 373 -5.17 -15.91 -33.33
N ASP A 374 -5.00 -17.15 -32.90
CA ASP A 374 -5.30 -18.32 -33.70
C ASP A 374 -6.82 -18.47 -33.95
N GLU A 375 -7.67 -18.12 -32.98
CA GLU A 375 -9.13 -18.03 -33.14
C GLU A 375 -9.52 -16.99 -34.20
N ARG A 376 -8.93 -15.79 -34.15
CA ARG A 376 -9.20 -14.74 -35.15
C ARG A 376 -8.79 -15.18 -36.55
N VAL A 377 -7.64 -15.86 -36.68
CA VAL A 377 -7.19 -16.42 -37.96
C VAL A 377 -8.14 -17.50 -38.46
N ALA A 378 -8.63 -18.37 -37.57
CA ALA A 378 -9.60 -19.42 -37.92
C ALA A 378 -10.93 -18.83 -38.40
N ILE A 379 -11.46 -17.81 -37.71
CA ILE A 379 -12.67 -17.10 -38.12
C ILE A 379 -12.47 -16.44 -39.49
N ALA A 380 -11.35 -15.73 -39.68
CA ALA A 380 -11.04 -15.07 -40.96
C ALA A 380 -10.97 -16.07 -42.13
N ARG A 381 -10.40 -17.27 -41.89
CA ARG A 381 -10.35 -18.35 -42.89
C ARG A 381 -11.70 -18.99 -43.17
N ASN A 382 -12.62 -19.02 -42.20
CA ASN A 382 -13.95 -19.58 -42.38
C ASN A 382 -14.94 -18.60 -43.05
N MET A 383 -14.60 -17.31 -43.09
CA MET A 383 -15.39 -16.26 -43.75
C MET A 383 -14.92 -15.92 -45.18
N SER A 384 -13.75 -16.43 -45.58
CA SER A 384 -13.18 -16.37 -46.93
C SER A 384 -13.51 -17.63 -47.73
#